data_AF-A0A6V7R6G0-F1
#
_entry.id   AF-A0A6V7R6G0-F1
#
_cell.length_a   1.000
_cell.length_b   1.000
_cell.length_c   1.000
_cell.angle_alpha   90.00
_cell.angle_beta   90.00
_cell.angle_gamma   90.00
#
_symmetry.space_group_name_H-M   'P 1'
#
loop_
_entity.id
_entity.type
_entity.pdbx_description
1 polymer ?
#
loop_
_entity_poly.entity_id
_entity_poly.type
_entity_poly.pdbx_seq_one_letter_code
_entity_poly.pdbx_strand_id
1 'polypeptide(L)'
;MKLTVNVKSEQLGSNQFTYQISAEEKLDKLMQLIILDQEFLTHEAGKLNYGEYPFQEFQSLTIGNLFHGTDRIVVEGSSVQIEILNNKQEKRDTDLLLFDYTQFIKACDIYNDLLKEIEVENGTVFYIQQNREQYLVRKEEHHLEFYHFKRQFDNAFDEEGRTPFFIVEFKSRKALTVSESHFIKKYRYPKSDYLNPIIHLELARISQSVIQEMTLLIHRLFTILGRFVNANVEIDDVEKVPSYIQVDEKETIGFVKYADLASLIQKDN
;
A
#
# COMPACT_ATOMS: atom_id res chain seq x y z
N MET A 1 -13.72 21.15 -3.37
CA MET A 1 -13.77 20.09 -4.38
C MET A 1 -14.84 20.41 -5.41
N LYS A 2 -14.67 19.93 -6.65
CA LYS A 2 -15.65 20.09 -7.72
C LYS A 2 -16.38 18.75 -7.88
N LEU A 3 -17.70 18.72 -7.84
CA LEU A 3 -18.49 17.50 -7.99
C LEU A 3 -19.34 17.62 -9.24
N THR A 4 -19.37 16.59 -10.08
CA THR A 4 -20.41 16.43 -11.11
C THR A 4 -21.50 15.57 -10.52
N VAL A 5 -22.75 16.00 -10.62
CA VAL A 5 -23.91 15.21 -10.19
C VAL A 5 -24.78 14.93 -11.39
N ASN A 6 -24.96 13.66 -11.72
CA ASN A 6 -25.88 13.20 -12.74
C ASN A 6 -27.16 12.69 -12.07
N VAL A 7 -28.29 13.32 -12.35
CA VAL A 7 -29.60 12.89 -11.87
C VAL A 7 -30.33 12.25 -13.04
N LYS A 8 -30.63 10.97 -12.92
CA LYS A 8 -31.46 10.21 -13.87
C LYS A 8 -32.81 9.93 -13.25
N SER A 9 -33.88 10.26 -13.95
CA SER A 9 -35.24 9.86 -13.58
C SER A 9 -36.07 9.56 -14.82
N GLU A 10 -37.11 8.75 -14.66
CA GLU A 10 -38.05 8.46 -15.75
C GLU A 10 -38.82 9.70 -16.21
N GLN A 11 -38.99 10.70 -15.32
CA GLN A 11 -39.78 11.90 -15.59
C GLN A 11 -38.97 13.01 -16.29
N LEU A 12 -37.66 13.11 -16.04
CA LEU A 12 -36.83 14.23 -16.52
C LEU A 12 -35.67 13.80 -17.42
N GLY A 13 -35.48 12.50 -17.65
CA GLY A 13 -34.30 11.98 -18.34
C GLY A 13 -33.04 12.13 -17.48
N SER A 14 -31.91 12.41 -18.13
CA SER A 14 -30.60 12.55 -17.45
C SER A 14 -30.17 14.01 -17.44
N ASN A 15 -30.10 14.60 -16.25
CA ASN A 15 -29.58 15.96 -16.03
C ASN A 15 -28.22 15.92 -15.35
N GLN A 16 -27.35 16.88 -15.66
CA GLN A 16 -26.00 16.97 -15.12
C GLN A 16 -25.78 18.35 -14.50
N PHE A 17 -25.27 18.36 -13.27
CA PHE A 17 -24.95 19.56 -12.50
C PHE A 17 -23.51 19.53 -12.05
N THR A 18 -22.94 20.68 -11.73
CA THR A 18 -21.59 20.79 -11.19
C THR A 18 -21.59 21.71 -9.97
N TYR A 19 -21.14 21.19 -8.84
CA TYR A 19 -21.08 21.92 -7.58
C TYR A 19 -19.64 22.11 -7.12
N GLN A 20 -19.35 23.28 -6.56
CA GLN A 20 -18.10 23.55 -5.85
C GLN A 20 -18.39 23.56 -4.35
N ILE A 21 -17.92 22.56 -3.61
CA ILE A 21 -18.21 22.38 -2.18
C ILE A 21 -16.95 22.01 -1.40
N SER A 22 -16.84 22.35 -0.12
CA SER A 22 -15.68 21.94 0.68
C SER A 22 -15.79 20.46 1.10
N ALA A 23 -14.66 19.76 1.23
CA ALA A 23 -14.64 18.35 1.66
C ALA A 23 -15.07 18.18 3.12
N GLU A 24 -14.97 19.23 3.93
CA GLU A 24 -15.40 19.26 5.34
C GLU A 24 -16.90 19.52 5.50
N GLU A 25 -17.58 19.93 4.42
CA GLU A 25 -19.02 20.16 4.44
C GLU A 25 -19.76 18.84 4.52
N LYS A 26 -20.94 18.87 5.15
CA LYS A 26 -21.78 17.68 5.30
C LYS A 26 -22.52 17.35 4.01
N LEU A 27 -22.80 16.07 3.80
CA LEU A 27 -23.57 15.57 2.66
C LEU A 27 -24.95 16.21 2.56
N ASP A 28 -25.60 16.50 3.68
CA ASP A 28 -26.88 17.21 3.72
C ASP A 28 -26.85 18.53 2.93
N LYS A 29 -25.75 19.29 3.04
CA LYS A 29 -25.58 20.54 2.29
C LYS A 29 -25.52 20.32 0.79
N LEU A 30 -24.82 19.27 0.34
CA LEU A 30 -24.79 18.89 -1.08
C LEU A 30 -26.18 18.49 -1.57
N MET A 31 -26.93 17.74 -0.77
CA MET A 31 -28.28 17.31 -1.12
C MET A 31 -29.26 18.47 -1.21
N GLN A 32 -29.17 19.45 -0.33
CA GLN A 32 -29.97 20.67 -0.42
C GLN A 32 -29.68 21.44 -1.72
N LEU A 33 -28.42 21.53 -2.15
CA LEU A 33 -28.06 22.14 -3.43
C LEU A 33 -28.66 21.38 -4.62
N ILE A 34 -28.58 20.04 -4.59
CA ILE A 34 -29.17 19.18 -5.63
C ILE A 34 -30.69 19.31 -5.67
N ILE A 35 -31.36 19.40 -4.52
CA ILE A 35 -32.81 19.58 -4.43
C ILE A 35 -33.21 20.97 -4.94
N LEU A 36 -32.43 22.02 -4.67
CA LEU A 36 -32.70 23.36 -5.20
C LEU A 36 -32.63 23.39 -6.73
N ASP A 37 -31.64 22.71 -7.32
CA ASP A 37 -31.51 22.61 -8.78
C ASP A 37 -32.53 21.65 -9.40
N GLN A 38 -33.05 20.69 -8.63
CA GLN A 38 -33.99 19.66 -9.06
C GLN A 38 -35.11 19.47 -8.02
N GLU A 39 -36.06 20.41 -8.01
CA GLU A 39 -37.09 20.53 -6.97
C GLU A 39 -37.94 19.26 -6.78
N PHE A 40 -38.12 18.44 -7.82
CA PHE A 40 -38.83 17.17 -7.74
C PHE A 40 -38.19 16.16 -6.76
N LEU A 41 -36.88 16.28 -6.51
CA LEU A 41 -36.15 15.44 -5.56
C LEU A 41 -36.58 15.69 -4.11
N THR A 42 -37.27 16.80 -3.81
CA THR A 42 -37.77 17.09 -2.46
C THR A 42 -38.59 15.94 -1.88
N HIS A 43 -39.36 15.23 -2.72
CA HIS A 43 -40.22 14.12 -2.31
C HIS A 43 -39.56 12.74 -2.44
N GLU A 44 -38.42 12.65 -3.12
CA GLU A 44 -37.71 11.40 -3.40
C GLU A 44 -36.43 11.24 -2.57
N ALA A 45 -35.82 12.34 -2.11
CA ALA A 45 -34.55 12.33 -1.39
C ALA A 45 -34.56 11.46 -0.12
N GLY A 46 -35.72 11.34 0.54
CA GLY A 46 -35.89 10.49 1.71
C GLY A 46 -36.07 9.00 1.43
N LYS A 47 -36.23 8.62 0.16
CA LYS A 47 -36.41 7.22 -0.30
C LYS A 47 -35.16 6.67 -1.00
N LEU A 48 -34.11 7.48 -1.06
CA LEU A 48 -32.85 7.14 -1.69
C LEU A 48 -32.05 6.18 -0.80
N ASN A 49 -31.39 5.21 -1.42
CA ASN A 49 -30.50 4.26 -0.77
C ASN A 49 -29.09 4.35 -1.36
N TYR A 50 -28.08 4.12 -0.52
CA TYR A 50 -26.72 3.87 -0.94
C TYR A 50 -26.39 2.41 -0.66
N GLY A 51 -26.40 1.58 -1.71
CA GLY A 51 -26.39 0.12 -1.56
C GLY A 51 -27.64 -0.36 -0.83
N GLU A 52 -27.45 -1.08 0.27
CA GLU A 52 -28.55 -1.62 1.10
C GLU A 52 -29.02 -0.64 2.21
N TYR A 53 -28.35 0.51 2.36
CA TYR A 53 -28.58 1.43 3.48
C TYR A 53 -29.37 2.67 3.05
N PRO A 54 -30.30 3.16 3.88
CA PRO A 54 -30.99 4.43 3.66
C PRO A 54 -29.99 5.58 3.58
N PHE A 55 -30.08 6.38 2.52
CA PHE A 55 -29.12 7.46 2.27
C PHE A 55 -29.15 8.56 3.36
N GLN A 56 -30.26 8.68 4.07
CA GLN A 56 -30.42 9.63 5.19
C GLN A 56 -29.43 9.37 6.34
N GLU A 57 -29.01 8.11 6.55
CA GLU A 57 -28.08 7.74 7.60
C GLU A 57 -26.69 8.38 7.41
N PHE A 58 -26.36 8.77 6.17
CA PHE A 58 -25.07 9.35 5.79
C PHE A 58 -25.09 10.89 5.79
N GLN A 59 -26.22 11.54 6.07
CA GLN A 59 -26.36 13.02 5.99
C GLN A 59 -25.36 13.78 6.87
N SER A 60 -24.98 13.18 8.00
CA SER A 60 -24.04 13.78 8.96
C SER A 60 -22.57 13.63 8.55
N LEU A 61 -22.26 12.76 7.59
CA LEU A 61 -20.90 12.55 7.09
C LEU A 61 -20.43 13.76 6.29
N THR A 62 -19.12 14.00 6.39
CA THR A 62 -18.45 14.97 5.52
C THR A 62 -18.36 14.39 4.11
N ILE A 63 -18.42 15.27 3.11
CA ILE A 63 -18.32 14.88 1.70
C ILE A 63 -16.97 14.20 1.43
N GLY A 64 -15.90 14.61 2.11
CA GLY A 64 -14.61 13.92 2.05
C GLY A 64 -14.71 12.43 2.41
N ASN A 65 -15.37 12.11 3.53
CA ASN A 65 -15.54 10.73 4.03
C ASN A 65 -16.33 9.83 3.07
N LEU A 66 -17.29 10.41 2.35
CA LEU A 66 -18.09 9.71 1.34
C LEU A 66 -17.27 9.23 0.12
N PHE A 67 -16.18 9.93 -0.20
CA PHE A 67 -15.28 9.58 -1.32
C PHE A 67 -13.98 8.91 -0.87
N HIS A 68 -13.88 8.41 0.37
CA HIS A 68 -12.73 7.60 0.80
C HIS A 68 -12.70 6.27 0.03
N GLY A 69 -11.81 6.18 -0.96
CA GLY A 69 -11.60 4.95 -1.74
C GLY A 69 -12.45 4.82 -3.01
N THR A 70 -13.39 5.73 -3.27
CA THR A 70 -14.16 5.80 -4.52
C THR A 70 -14.23 7.23 -5.05
N ASP A 71 -14.19 7.39 -6.37
CA ASP A 71 -14.39 8.69 -7.03
C ASP A 71 -15.86 8.88 -7.48
N ARG A 72 -16.69 7.86 -7.24
CA ARG A 72 -18.07 7.76 -7.70
C ARG A 72 -18.95 7.20 -6.60
N ILE A 73 -20.05 7.89 -6.35
CA ILE A 73 -21.11 7.47 -5.44
C ILE A 73 -22.38 7.40 -6.27
N VAL A 74 -23.13 6.31 -6.12
CA VAL A 74 -24.41 6.13 -6.79
C VAL A 74 -25.44 5.89 -5.70
N VAL A 75 -26.48 6.72 -5.71
CA VAL A 75 -27.59 6.68 -4.77
C VAL A 75 -28.85 6.45 -5.57
N GLU A 76 -29.63 5.45 -5.19
CA GLU A 76 -30.73 4.93 -5.99
C GLU A 76 -32.01 4.85 -5.17
N GLY A 77 -33.11 5.31 -5.78
CA GLY A 77 -34.47 5.07 -5.33
C GLY A 77 -35.25 4.36 -6.44
N SER A 78 -36.52 4.07 -6.18
CA SER A 78 -37.39 3.35 -7.12
C SER A 78 -37.57 4.03 -8.48
N SER A 79 -37.41 5.35 -8.55
CA SER A 79 -37.72 6.18 -9.73
C SER A 79 -36.60 7.15 -10.11
N VAL A 80 -35.51 7.18 -9.33
CA VAL A 80 -34.42 8.16 -9.43
C VAL A 80 -33.09 7.50 -9.11
N GLN A 81 -32.08 7.80 -9.92
CA GLN A 81 -30.68 7.51 -9.64
C GLN A 81 -29.89 8.81 -9.63
N ILE A 82 -29.18 9.09 -8.54
CA ILE A 82 -28.26 10.20 -8.40
C ILE A 82 -26.84 9.64 -8.36
N GLU A 83 -26.06 9.98 -9.37
CA GLU A 83 -24.65 9.67 -9.44
C GLU A 83 -23.85 10.92 -9.12
N ILE A 84 -23.01 10.86 -8.08
CA ILE A 84 -22.13 11.94 -7.65
C ILE A 84 -20.71 11.52 -7.97
N LEU A 85 -20.09 12.24 -8.91
CA LEU A 85 -18.71 12.08 -9.33
C LEU A 85 -17.88 13.18 -8.68
N ASN A 86 -16.83 12.80 -7.98
CA ASN A 86 -15.82 13.77 -7.57
C ASN A 86 -14.98 14.12 -8.79
N ASN A 87 -15.29 15.26 -9.43
CA ASN A 87 -14.39 15.88 -10.38
C ASN A 87 -13.20 16.37 -9.56
N LYS A 88 -12.25 15.48 -9.32
CA LYS A 88 -10.87 15.90 -9.11
C LYS A 88 -10.67 16.96 -10.19
N GLN A 89 -10.39 18.21 -9.79
CA GLN A 89 -9.88 19.19 -10.73
C GLN A 89 -8.86 18.43 -11.57
N GLU A 90 -8.86 18.65 -12.88
CA GLU A 90 -7.72 18.29 -13.71
C GLU A 90 -6.50 18.91 -13.04
N LYS A 91 -5.93 18.17 -12.08
CA LYS A 91 -4.52 18.07 -11.90
C LYS A 91 -4.11 17.68 -13.30
N ARG A 92 -3.60 18.68 -14.02
CA ARG A 92 -2.55 18.43 -15.01
C ARG A 92 -1.78 17.21 -14.49
N ASP A 93 -1.48 16.26 -15.35
CA ASP A 93 -0.70 15.05 -15.09
C ASP A 93 0.71 15.31 -14.50
N THR A 94 0.92 16.40 -13.78
CA THR A 94 2.02 16.68 -12.86
C THR A 94 1.87 15.97 -11.51
N ASP A 95 0.68 15.46 -11.16
CA ASP A 95 0.44 14.69 -9.92
C ASP A 95 0.52 13.17 -10.11
N LEU A 96 0.75 12.70 -11.34
CA LEU A 96 1.77 11.67 -11.55
C LEU A 96 3.14 12.30 -11.29
N LEU A 97 3.38 12.72 -10.04
CA LEU A 97 4.66 12.42 -9.44
C LEU A 97 4.75 10.91 -9.57
N LEU A 98 5.39 10.44 -10.65
CA LEU A 98 5.75 9.05 -10.84
C LEU A 98 6.26 8.63 -9.47
N PHE A 99 5.53 7.73 -8.82
CA PHE A 99 6.05 7.10 -7.63
C PHE A 99 7.46 6.63 -8.01
N ASP A 100 8.49 7.07 -7.31
CA ASP A 100 9.86 6.81 -7.75
C ASP A 100 10.26 5.39 -7.37
N TYR A 101 9.71 4.43 -8.13
CA TYR A 101 10.09 3.02 -8.07
C TYR A 101 11.49 2.81 -8.63
N THR A 102 12.16 3.81 -9.21
CA THR A 102 13.51 3.65 -9.76
C THR A 102 14.48 3.25 -8.66
N GLN A 103 14.41 3.92 -7.50
CA GLN A 103 15.27 3.60 -6.35
C GLN A 103 14.93 2.24 -5.77
N PHE A 104 13.64 1.91 -5.68
CA PHE A 104 13.17 0.60 -5.25
C PHE A 104 13.71 -0.53 -6.14
N ILE A 105 13.58 -0.38 -7.47
CA ILE A 105 14.05 -1.37 -8.46
C ILE A 105 15.58 -1.49 -8.41
N LYS A 106 16.31 -0.38 -8.24
CA LYS A 106 17.77 -0.40 -8.08
C LYS A 106 18.19 -1.09 -6.78
N ALA A 107 17.52 -0.82 -5.67
CA ALA A 107 17.78 -1.49 -4.40
C ALA A 107 17.56 -3.01 -4.51
N CYS A 108 16.46 -3.41 -5.15
CA CYS A 108 16.19 -4.81 -5.50
C CYS A 108 17.29 -5.44 -6.36
N ASP A 109 17.82 -4.70 -7.34
CA ASP A 109 18.91 -5.19 -8.19
C ASP A 109 20.19 -5.43 -7.38
N ILE A 110 20.60 -4.47 -6.56
CA ILE A 110 21.79 -4.59 -5.70
C ILE A 110 21.64 -5.77 -4.74
N TYR A 111 20.46 -5.91 -4.12
CA TYR A 111 20.15 -7.05 -3.27
C TYR A 111 20.33 -8.38 -4.00
N ASN A 112 19.74 -8.52 -5.20
CA ASN A 112 19.85 -9.74 -5.99
C ASN A 112 21.27 -10.01 -6.52
N ASP A 113 22.06 -8.96 -6.77
CA ASP A 113 23.47 -9.12 -7.15
C ASP A 113 24.30 -9.63 -5.98
N LEU A 114 24.07 -9.14 -4.75
CA LEU A 114 24.73 -9.66 -3.55
C LEU A 114 24.36 -11.12 -3.25
N LEU A 115 23.11 -11.53 -3.49
CA LEU A 115 22.71 -12.95 -3.33
C LEU A 115 23.46 -13.91 -4.26
N LYS A 116 24.16 -13.42 -5.30
CA LYS A 116 25.04 -14.25 -6.13
C LYS A 116 26.42 -14.43 -5.51
N GLU A 117 26.78 -13.59 -4.54
CA GLU A 117 28.08 -13.55 -3.87
C GLU A 117 28.06 -14.25 -2.50
N ILE A 118 26.88 -14.35 -1.87
CA ILE A 118 26.67 -15.03 -0.59
C ILE A 118 25.49 -15.98 -0.68
N GLU A 119 25.68 -17.19 -0.16
CA GLU A 119 24.59 -18.15 0.03
C GLU A 119 23.77 -17.72 1.26
N VAL A 120 22.46 -17.58 1.06
CA VAL A 120 21.49 -17.26 2.11
C VAL A 120 20.38 -18.29 2.01
N GLU A 121 20.18 -19.08 3.05
CA GLU A 121 19.15 -20.12 3.05
C GLU A 121 17.72 -19.52 2.89
N ASN A 122 16.81 -20.32 2.31
CA ASN A 122 15.39 -19.98 2.33
C ASN A 122 14.90 -20.09 3.78
N GLY A 123 14.10 -19.12 4.20
CA GLY A 123 13.62 -19.01 5.56
C GLY A 123 14.48 -18.14 6.48
N THR A 124 15.66 -17.68 6.02
CA THR A 124 16.49 -16.77 6.80
C THR A 124 15.74 -15.46 7.09
N VAL A 125 15.60 -15.15 8.38
CA VAL A 125 14.95 -13.94 8.86
C VAL A 125 16.01 -12.89 9.21
N PHE A 126 15.78 -11.65 8.80
CA PHE A 126 16.59 -10.49 9.09
C PHE A 126 15.85 -9.57 10.05
N TYR A 127 16.56 -8.98 11.00
CA TYR A 127 16.03 -7.95 11.89
C TYR A 127 16.49 -6.57 11.47
N ILE A 128 15.56 -5.63 11.32
CA ILE A 128 15.87 -4.25 10.96
C ILE A 128 15.21 -3.32 11.98
N GLN A 129 16.04 -2.57 12.69
CA GLN A 129 15.60 -1.46 13.54
C GLN A 129 16.09 -0.13 12.96
N GLN A 130 15.16 0.80 12.79
CA GLN A 130 15.47 2.17 12.42
C GLN A 130 14.77 3.14 13.36
N ASN A 131 15.57 3.74 14.24
CA ASN A 131 15.09 4.53 15.37
C ASN A 131 14.11 3.72 16.22
N ARG A 132 12.81 4.06 16.15
CA ARG A 132 11.74 3.40 16.91
C ARG A 132 11.03 2.30 16.13
N GLU A 133 11.19 2.27 14.82
CA GLU A 133 10.52 1.30 13.96
C GLU A 133 11.35 0.02 13.86
N GLN A 134 10.67 -1.12 13.93
CA GLN A 134 11.28 -2.44 13.99
C GLN A 134 10.53 -3.41 13.07
N TYR A 135 11.29 -4.11 12.24
CA TYR A 135 10.78 -5.00 11.20
C TYR A 135 11.54 -6.32 11.20
N LEU A 136 10.86 -7.36 10.74
CA LEU A 136 11.47 -8.61 10.34
C LEU A 136 11.26 -8.78 8.84
N VAL A 137 12.28 -9.30 8.16
CA VAL A 137 12.19 -9.64 6.75
C VAL A 137 12.63 -11.07 6.56
N ARG A 138 11.77 -11.92 6.02
CA ARG A 138 12.10 -13.30 5.71
C ARG A 138 12.44 -13.43 4.24
N LYS A 139 13.57 -14.05 3.95
CA LYS A 139 14.00 -14.39 2.59
C LYS A 139 13.40 -15.73 2.18
N GLU A 140 12.77 -15.76 1.02
CA GLU A 140 12.26 -16.96 0.38
C GLU A 140 12.88 -17.09 -1.02
N GLU A 141 12.60 -18.21 -1.70
CA GLU A 141 13.28 -18.54 -2.96
C GLU A 141 13.15 -17.44 -4.03
N HIS A 142 11.94 -16.89 -4.16
CA HIS A 142 11.62 -15.89 -5.18
C HIS A 142 10.89 -14.68 -4.62
N HIS A 143 10.86 -14.49 -3.30
CA HIS A 143 10.21 -13.35 -2.70
C HIS A 143 10.82 -12.97 -1.35
N LEU A 144 10.51 -11.75 -0.92
CA LEU A 144 10.77 -11.25 0.43
C LEU A 144 9.44 -11.02 1.12
N GLU A 145 9.33 -11.49 2.35
CA GLU A 145 8.16 -11.30 3.20
C GLU A 145 8.52 -10.34 4.33
N PHE A 146 7.67 -9.35 4.59
CA PHE A 146 7.95 -8.30 5.56
C PHE A 146 6.90 -8.30 6.68
N TYR A 147 7.40 -8.13 7.91
CA TYR A 147 6.64 -8.26 9.14
C TYR A 147 6.93 -7.08 10.08
N HIS A 148 5.90 -6.54 10.72
CA HIS A 148 6.09 -5.62 11.83
C HIS A 148 6.56 -6.39 13.06
N PHE A 149 7.74 -6.06 13.60
CA PHE A 149 8.38 -6.84 14.67
C PHE A 149 7.45 -7.10 15.85
N LYS A 150 6.81 -6.05 16.40
CA LYS A 150 5.96 -6.20 17.59
C LYS A 150 4.68 -7.00 17.36
N ARG A 151 4.12 -6.97 16.16
CA ARG A 151 2.79 -7.52 15.85
C ARG A 151 2.85 -8.91 15.22
N GLN A 152 3.95 -9.21 14.55
CA GLN A 152 4.09 -10.36 13.68
C GLN A 152 5.42 -11.09 13.94
N PHE A 153 5.94 -11.02 15.17
CA PHE A 153 7.19 -11.68 15.55
C PHE A 153 7.14 -13.18 15.24
N ASP A 154 6.24 -13.92 15.88
CA ASP A 154 6.12 -15.37 15.71
C ASP A 154 5.82 -15.74 14.25
N ASN A 155 4.93 -14.97 13.61
CA ASN A 155 4.53 -15.19 12.22
C ASN A 155 5.70 -15.10 11.22
N ALA A 156 6.74 -14.32 11.50
CA ALA A 156 7.93 -14.26 10.65
C ALA A 156 8.81 -15.52 10.73
N PHE A 157 8.68 -16.31 11.81
CA PHE A 157 9.46 -17.53 12.04
C PHE A 157 8.65 -18.82 11.84
N ASP A 158 7.33 -18.72 11.67
CA ASP A 158 6.47 -19.86 11.35
C ASP A 158 6.80 -20.46 9.97
N GLU A 159 6.72 -21.78 9.82
CA GLU A 159 7.00 -22.45 8.53
C GLU A 159 5.81 -22.46 7.56
N GLU A 160 4.58 -22.32 8.06
CA GLU A 160 3.36 -22.28 7.25
C GLU A 160 2.35 -21.26 7.79
N GLY A 161 1.40 -20.83 6.96
CA GLY A 161 0.29 -19.95 7.39
C GLY A 161 0.69 -18.51 7.70
N ARG A 162 1.84 -18.06 7.18
CA ARG A 162 2.33 -16.70 7.37
C ARG A 162 1.47 -15.67 6.64
N THR A 163 1.33 -14.50 7.25
CA THR A 163 0.57 -13.36 6.76
C THR A 163 1.43 -12.09 6.86
N PRO A 164 2.42 -11.91 5.98
CA PRO A 164 3.25 -10.70 5.95
C PRO A 164 2.42 -9.47 5.56
N PHE A 165 2.77 -8.30 6.10
CA PHE A 165 2.03 -7.08 5.76
C PHE A 165 2.35 -6.58 4.34
N PHE A 166 3.48 -6.99 3.77
CA PHE A 166 3.73 -6.93 2.32
C PHE A 166 4.74 -7.97 1.84
N ILE A 167 4.67 -8.25 0.54
CA ILE A 167 5.57 -9.18 -0.16
C ILE A 167 6.19 -8.47 -1.35
N VAL A 168 7.48 -8.69 -1.58
CA VAL A 168 8.16 -8.35 -2.83
C VAL A 168 8.49 -9.64 -3.56
N GLU A 169 7.72 -9.97 -4.60
CA GLU A 169 7.91 -11.15 -5.43
C GLU A 169 8.84 -10.80 -6.62
N PHE A 170 9.86 -11.61 -6.85
CA PHE A 170 10.77 -11.48 -7.98
C PHE A 170 10.34 -12.45 -9.08
N LYS A 171 9.86 -11.90 -10.21
CA LYS A 171 9.41 -12.71 -11.35
C LYS A 171 10.42 -12.74 -12.48
N SER A 172 10.47 -13.86 -13.20
CA SER A 172 11.09 -13.95 -14.51
C SER A 172 10.28 -13.18 -15.56
N ARG A 173 10.90 -12.76 -16.67
CA ARG A 173 10.16 -12.08 -17.76
C ARG A 173 8.95 -12.88 -18.25
N LYS A 174 9.04 -14.21 -18.24
CA LYS A 174 7.96 -15.10 -18.71
C LYS A 174 6.83 -15.24 -17.68
N ALA A 175 7.13 -15.06 -16.40
CA ALA A 175 6.16 -15.14 -15.31
C ALA A 175 5.37 -13.84 -15.09
N LEU A 176 5.81 -12.72 -15.69
CA LEU A 176 5.09 -11.45 -15.63
C LEU A 176 3.77 -11.52 -16.40
N THR A 177 2.68 -11.08 -15.77
CA THR A 177 1.43 -10.76 -16.45
C THR A 177 1.60 -9.55 -17.38
N VAL A 178 0.65 -9.33 -18.29
CA VAL A 178 0.66 -8.18 -19.20
C VAL A 178 0.72 -6.85 -18.42
N SER A 179 -0.05 -6.75 -17.33
CA SER A 179 -0.12 -5.56 -16.50
C SER A 179 1.21 -5.28 -15.77
N GLU A 180 1.81 -6.30 -15.17
CA GLU A 180 3.12 -6.21 -14.51
C GLU A 180 4.23 -5.89 -15.52
N SER A 181 4.19 -6.50 -16.71
CA SER A 181 5.13 -6.21 -17.79
C SER A 181 5.06 -4.75 -18.23
N HIS A 182 3.85 -4.20 -18.40
CA HIS A 182 3.66 -2.78 -18.70
C HIS A 182 4.17 -1.88 -17.57
N PHE A 183 3.93 -2.26 -16.32
CA PHE A 183 4.43 -1.52 -15.16
C PHE A 183 5.97 -1.48 -15.14
N ILE A 184 6.64 -2.63 -15.21
CA ILE A 184 8.12 -2.72 -15.18
C ILE A 184 8.73 -1.94 -16.35
N LYS A 185 8.14 -2.01 -17.55
CA LYS A 185 8.59 -1.28 -18.75
C LYS A 185 8.60 0.24 -18.59
N LYS A 186 7.85 0.81 -17.64
CA LYS A 186 7.93 2.24 -17.32
C LYS A 186 9.29 2.65 -16.73
N TYR A 187 9.99 1.70 -16.10
CA TYR A 187 11.25 1.96 -15.40
C TYR A 187 12.46 1.28 -16.07
N ARG A 188 12.28 0.08 -16.64
CA ARG A 188 13.35 -0.65 -17.36
C ARG A 188 12.81 -1.75 -18.25
N TYR A 189 13.67 -2.29 -19.12
CA TYR A 189 13.37 -3.53 -19.83
C TYR A 189 13.28 -4.73 -18.86
N PRO A 190 12.24 -5.58 -18.91
CA PRO A 190 12.12 -6.74 -18.04
C PRO A 190 13.27 -7.74 -18.19
N LYS A 191 13.88 -8.14 -17.07
CA LYS A 191 15.00 -9.09 -17.02
C LYS A 191 14.51 -10.53 -17.22
N SER A 192 15.32 -11.39 -17.85
CA SER A 192 14.95 -12.79 -18.12
C SER A 192 14.73 -13.60 -16.85
N ASP A 193 15.61 -13.40 -15.86
CA ASP A 193 15.67 -14.19 -14.63
C ASP A 193 14.71 -13.62 -13.57
N TYR A 194 14.56 -14.32 -12.44
CA TYR A 194 13.73 -13.93 -11.29
C TYR A 194 14.28 -12.69 -10.59
N LEU A 195 14.18 -11.55 -11.27
CA LEU A 195 14.81 -10.28 -10.88
C LEU A 195 13.85 -9.10 -11.02
N ASN A 196 12.63 -9.31 -11.53
CA ASN A 196 11.65 -8.23 -11.70
C ASN A 196 10.79 -8.13 -10.44
N PRO A 197 10.95 -7.08 -9.61
CA PRO A 197 10.25 -7.00 -8.35
C PRO A 197 8.81 -6.53 -8.56
N ILE A 198 7.86 -7.29 -8.03
CA ILE A 198 6.43 -7.01 -7.98
C ILE A 198 6.02 -6.91 -6.52
N ILE A 199 5.28 -5.86 -6.18
CA ILE A 199 4.87 -5.60 -4.81
C ILE A 199 3.44 -6.11 -4.63
N HIS A 200 3.24 -6.95 -3.62
CA HIS A 200 1.94 -7.42 -3.16
C HIS A 200 1.67 -6.84 -1.77
N LEU A 201 0.57 -6.09 -1.66
CA LEU A 201 0.13 -5.43 -0.42
C LEU A 201 -1.29 -5.87 -0.13
N GLU A 202 -1.52 -6.37 1.09
CA GLU A 202 -2.77 -7.04 1.44
C GLU A 202 -3.95 -6.06 1.54
N LEU A 203 -3.73 -4.79 1.95
CA LEU A 203 -4.82 -3.90 2.37
C LEU A 203 -4.65 -2.39 2.04
N ALA A 204 -3.61 -1.95 1.32
CA ALA A 204 -3.34 -0.53 1.12
C ALA A 204 -3.10 -0.11 -0.34
N ARG A 205 -3.57 1.10 -0.72
CA ARG A 205 -3.10 1.77 -1.93
C ARG A 205 -1.63 2.14 -1.75
N ILE A 206 -0.77 1.73 -2.68
CA ILE A 206 0.65 2.07 -2.64
C ILE A 206 0.81 3.59 -2.72
N SER A 207 1.45 4.17 -1.71
CA SER A 207 1.83 5.59 -1.66
C SER A 207 3.35 5.74 -1.77
N GLN A 208 3.84 6.97 -2.01
CA GLN A 208 5.28 7.21 -2.15
C GLN A 208 6.03 6.93 -0.85
N SER A 209 5.43 7.25 0.30
CA SER A 209 6.03 6.97 1.61
C SER A 209 6.19 5.46 1.83
N VAL A 210 5.18 4.68 1.43
CA VAL A 210 5.22 3.21 1.49
C VAL A 210 6.33 2.65 0.58
N ILE A 211 6.50 3.19 -0.63
CA ILE A 211 7.61 2.78 -1.52
C ILE A 211 8.98 3.17 -0.95
N GLN A 212 9.09 4.35 -0.34
CA GLN A 212 10.33 4.79 0.31
C GLN A 212 10.69 3.91 1.49
N GLU A 213 9.71 3.54 2.32
CA GLU A 213 9.88 2.61 3.43
C GLU A 213 10.34 1.22 2.92
N MET A 214 9.68 0.68 1.89
CA MET A 214 10.11 -0.58 1.27
C MET A 214 11.54 -0.50 0.70
N THR A 215 11.85 0.60 0.00
CA THR A 215 13.20 0.83 -0.56
C THR A 215 14.24 0.86 0.54
N LEU A 216 13.92 1.51 1.66
CA LEU A 216 14.78 1.60 2.84
C LEU A 216 15.01 0.23 3.48
N LEU A 217 13.96 -0.59 3.64
CA LEU A 217 14.08 -1.94 4.19
C LEU A 217 14.95 -2.83 3.29
N ILE A 218 14.73 -2.82 1.97
CA ILE A 218 15.58 -3.54 1.02
C ILE A 218 17.01 -3.00 1.03
N HIS A 219 17.19 -1.68 1.19
CA HIS A 219 18.50 -1.11 1.40
C HIS A 219 19.19 -1.70 2.63
N ARG A 220 18.50 -1.78 3.76
CA ARG A 220 19.08 -2.35 4.98
C ARG A 220 19.44 -3.81 4.78
N LEU A 221 18.61 -4.59 4.08
CA LEU A 221 18.94 -5.97 3.71
C LEU A 221 20.25 -6.05 2.93
N PHE A 222 20.38 -5.34 1.81
CA PHE A 222 21.62 -5.41 1.02
C PHE A 222 22.82 -4.85 1.81
N THR A 223 22.61 -3.95 2.78
CA THR A 223 23.69 -3.45 3.64
C THR A 223 24.16 -4.53 4.63
N ILE A 224 23.23 -5.32 5.20
CA ILE A 224 23.56 -6.50 5.99
C ILE A 224 24.36 -7.48 5.13
N LEU A 225 23.81 -7.90 3.98
CA LEU A 225 24.49 -8.85 3.08
C LEU A 225 25.90 -8.37 2.71
N GLY A 226 26.03 -7.10 2.28
CA GLY A 226 27.32 -6.54 1.90
C GLY A 226 28.32 -6.50 3.06
N ARG A 227 27.87 -6.31 4.31
CA ARG A 227 28.76 -6.38 5.48
C ARG A 227 29.28 -7.79 5.70
N PHE A 228 28.42 -8.80 5.57
CA PHE A 228 28.76 -10.21 5.77
C PHE A 228 29.68 -10.73 4.67
N VAL A 229 29.39 -10.40 3.40
CA VAL A 229 30.28 -10.65 2.25
C VAL A 229 31.67 -10.09 2.50
N ASN A 230 31.77 -8.80 2.84
CA ASN A 230 33.06 -8.14 3.07
C ASN A 230 33.82 -8.69 4.29
N ALA A 231 33.11 -9.18 5.31
CA ALA A 231 33.71 -9.79 6.49
C ALA A 231 34.04 -11.28 6.30
N ASN A 232 33.59 -11.90 5.19
CA ASN A 232 33.67 -13.33 4.93
C ASN A 232 33.10 -14.17 6.09
N VAL A 233 31.92 -13.77 6.57
CA VAL A 233 31.18 -14.43 7.66
C VAL A 233 29.91 -15.04 7.09
N GLU A 234 29.64 -16.30 7.43
CA GLU A 234 28.39 -16.98 7.08
C GLU A 234 27.20 -16.27 7.74
N ILE A 235 26.12 -16.11 6.96
CA ILE A 235 24.97 -15.32 7.40
C ILE A 235 23.92 -16.16 8.13
N ASP A 236 23.91 -17.47 7.89
CA ASP A 236 22.94 -18.39 8.44
C ASP A 236 23.44 -18.92 9.79
N ASP A 237 22.67 -18.65 10.85
CA ASP A 237 22.93 -19.12 12.21
C ASP A 237 21.58 -19.38 12.91
N VAL A 238 21.37 -20.60 13.38
CA VAL A 238 20.08 -21.03 13.96
C VAL A 238 19.73 -20.25 15.23
N GLU A 239 20.73 -19.75 15.98
CA GLU A 239 20.51 -19.03 17.24
C GLU A 239 20.58 -17.51 17.09
N LYS A 240 21.00 -17.02 15.91
CA LYS A 240 21.26 -15.59 15.69
C LYS A 240 20.62 -15.07 14.42
N VAL A 241 20.08 -13.87 14.54
CA VAL A 241 19.38 -13.17 13.47
C VAL A 241 20.31 -12.09 12.89
N PRO A 242 20.64 -12.13 11.59
CA PRO A 242 21.35 -11.05 10.91
C PRO A 242 20.57 -9.75 11.05
N SER A 243 21.26 -8.70 11.48
CA SER A 243 20.60 -7.50 12.01
C SER A 243 21.23 -6.20 11.51
N TYR A 244 20.37 -5.24 11.22
CA TYR A 244 20.71 -3.82 11.05
C TYR A 244 20.01 -3.01 12.15
N ILE A 245 20.79 -2.32 12.99
CA ILE A 245 20.25 -1.47 14.06
C ILE A 245 20.77 -0.06 13.88
N GLN A 246 19.87 0.91 13.73
CA GLN A 246 20.21 2.33 13.71
C GLN A 246 19.48 3.07 14.83
N VAL A 247 20.24 3.71 15.72
CA VAL A 247 19.73 4.55 16.84
C VAL A 247 20.53 5.84 16.87
N ASP A 248 19.84 6.99 16.86
CA ASP A 248 20.46 8.32 16.87
C ASP A 248 21.59 8.45 15.82
N GLU A 249 21.27 8.05 14.58
CA GLU A 249 22.17 8.05 13.42
C GLU A 249 23.37 7.09 13.49
N LYS A 250 23.57 6.37 14.60
CA LYS A 250 24.61 5.35 14.72
C LYS A 250 24.08 4.01 14.25
N GLU A 251 24.76 3.40 13.28
CA GLU A 251 24.42 2.09 12.76
C GLU A 251 25.32 0.98 13.33
N THR A 252 24.73 -0.17 13.56
CA THR A 252 25.41 -1.42 13.95
C THR A 252 24.84 -2.55 13.10
N ILE A 253 25.74 -3.32 12.50
CA ILE A 253 25.40 -4.44 11.64
C ILE A 253 26.12 -5.68 12.15
N GLY A 254 25.39 -6.76 12.34
CA GLY A 254 25.93 -8.02 12.85
C GLY A 254 24.82 -8.98 13.20
N PHE A 255 25.00 -9.71 14.30
CA PHE A 255 24.03 -10.68 14.79
C PHE A 255 23.38 -10.22 16.08
N VAL A 256 22.08 -10.52 16.24
CA VAL A 256 21.36 -10.45 17.51
C VAL A 256 20.86 -11.84 17.84
N LYS A 257 20.94 -12.27 19.11
CA LYS A 257 20.42 -13.58 19.49
C LYS A 257 18.90 -13.59 19.37
N TYR A 258 18.35 -14.68 18.84
CA TYR A 258 16.90 -14.87 18.77
C TYR A 258 16.24 -14.70 20.14
N ALA A 259 16.83 -15.27 21.20
CA ALA A 259 16.32 -15.17 22.57
C ALA A 259 16.23 -13.72 23.07
N ASP A 260 17.18 -12.85 22.67
CA ASP A 260 17.15 -11.44 23.06
C ASP A 260 15.98 -10.74 22.37
N LEU A 261 15.74 -11.00 21.08
CA LEU A 261 14.60 -10.46 20.33
C LEU A 261 13.26 -10.94 20.91
N ALA A 262 13.13 -12.23 21.20
CA ALA A 262 11.91 -12.78 21.81
C ALA A 262 11.62 -12.14 23.18
N SER A 263 12.65 -11.84 23.97
CA SER A 263 12.49 -11.17 25.27
C SER A 263 11.99 -9.73 25.16
N LEU A 264 12.27 -9.04 24.04
CA LEU A 264 11.79 -7.68 23.80
C LEU A 264 10.28 -7.65 23.57
N ILE A 265 9.70 -8.70 22.98
CA ILE A 265 8.25 -8.84 22.81
C ILE A 265 7.55 -9.05 24.16
N GLN A 266 8.16 -9.85 25.05
CA GLN A 266 7.56 -10.17 26.35
C GLN A 266 7.57 -9.02 27.35
N LYS A 267 8.46 -8.03 27.19
CA LYS A 267 8.56 -6.87 28.10
C LYS A 267 7.52 -5.78 27.83
N ASP A 268 6.90 -5.80 26.66
CA ASP A 268 5.92 -4.80 26.21
C ASP A 268 4.46 -5.28 26.33
N ASN A 269 4.24 -6.51 26.81
CA ASN A 269 2.94 -7.09 27.18
C ASN A 269 2.73 -7.06 28.70
#